data_AF-A0AAV9S066-F1
#
_entry.id   AF-A0AAV9S066-F1
#
_cell.length_a   1.000
_cell.length_b   1.000
_cell.length_c   1.000
_cell.angle_alpha   90.00
_cell.angle_beta   90.00
_cell.angle_gamma   90.00
#
_symmetry.space_group_name_H-M   'P 1'
#
loop_
_entity.id
_entity.type
_entity.pdbx_description
1 polymer ?
#
loop_
_entity_poly.entity_id
_entity_poly.type
_entity_poly.pdbx_seq_one_letter_code
_entity_poly.pdbx_strand_id
1 'polypeptide(L)'
;MEAFYKKKLNEARSVATQKEKELKSVKDRLAAQVAISLKTGDTESMNNPVSKTRLIEMYDNLKLLQWPKTKDRLKSRNISSTDAKDLIQKTFGDASEEMKRRKKQIEEMFQQSSSGMTPQKVKEYRQLTVQNLQTALFHSSKEDLLKTSFAEHGGPYSENLMVDLRPLTSECYWLSCLMALNNPPLQPDWKNHVPGIDSWDIFPRDIKPSVL
;
A
#
# COMPACT_ATOMS: atom_id res chain seq x y z
N MET A 1 17.08 33.20 27.08
CA MET A 1 16.19 33.26 25.89
C MET A 1 16.91 32.83 24.61
N GLU A 2 18.14 33.31 24.37
CA GLU A 2 18.92 33.01 23.15
C GLU A 2 19.22 31.51 22.91
N ALA A 3 19.57 30.77 23.98
CA ALA A 3 19.85 29.33 23.89
C ALA A 3 18.64 28.49 23.45
N PHE A 4 17.42 28.91 23.83
CA PHE A 4 16.18 28.26 23.43
C PHE A 4 15.92 28.41 21.93
N TYR A 5 16.09 29.63 21.40
CA TYR A 5 15.92 29.89 19.96
C TYR A 5 17.00 29.22 19.11
N LYS A 6 18.26 29.20 19.56
CA LYS A 6 19.33 28.44 18.89
C LYS A 6 19.03 26.94 18.81
N LYS A 7 18.49 26.34 19.88
CA LYS A 7 18.09 24.93 19.88
C LYS A 7 16.96 24.65 18.88
N LYS A 8 15.89 25.47 18.91
CA LYS A 8 14.77 25.35 17.96
C LYS A 8 15.19 25.49 16.51
N LEU A 9 16.12 26.41 16.23
CA LEU A 9 16.64 26.65 14.88
C LEU A 9 17.46 25.45 14.37
N ASN A 10 18.26 24.83 15.24
CA ASN A 10 19.00 23.61 14.91
C ASN A 10 18.09 22.40 14.68
N GLU A 11 17.04 22.23 15.49
CA GLU A 11 16.02 21.19 15.29
C GLU A 11 15.32 21.36 13.93
N ALA A 12 14.87 22.58 13.62
CA ALA A 12 14.21 22.89 12.34
C ALA A 12 15.13 22.63 11.14
N ARG A 13 16.42 22.99 11.24
CA ARG A 13 17.42 22.68 10.21
C ARG A 13 17.62 21.17 10.04
N SER A 14 17.73 20.43 11.13
CA SER A 14 17.88 18.97 11.07
C SER A 14 16.68 18.30 10.40
N VAL A 15 15.46 18.74 10.73
CA VAL A 15 14.24 18.24 10.10
C VAL A 15 14.20 18.61 8.61
N ALA A 16 14.56 19.84 8.25
CA ALA A 16 14.61 20.28 6.86
C ALA A 16 15.62 19.46 6.04
N THR A 17 16.83 19.24 6.56
CA THR A 17 17.84 18.41 5.90
C THR A 17 17.40 16.95 5.76
N GLN A 18 16.70 16.40 6.76
CA GLN A 18 16.14 15.05 6.66
C GLN A 18 15.07 14.96 5.58
N LYS A 19 14.18 15.95 5.51
CA LYS A 19 13.15 16.03 4.46
C LYS A 19 13.73 16.18 3.06
N GLU A 20 14.81 16.94 2.91
CA GLU A 20 15.49 17.10 1.62
C GLU A 20 16.17 15.81 1.16
N LYS A 21 16.77 15.04 2.09
CA LYS A 21 17.30 13.70 1.80
C LYS A 21 16.19 12.71 1.40
N GLU A 22 15.06 12.74 2.09
CA GLU A 22 13.87 11.93 1.74
C GLU A 22 13.37 12.30 0.33
N LEU A 23 13.22 13.60 0.04
CA LEU A 23 12.75 14.07 -1.26
C LEU A 23 13.70 13.68 -2.39
N LYS A 24 15.02 13.79 -2.16
CA LYS A 24 16.03 13.37 -3.12
C LYS A 24 15.95 11.86 -3.38
N SER A 25 15.83 11.05 -2.33
CA SER A 25 15.65 9.60 -2.45
C SER A 25 14.39 9.24 -3.27
N VAL A 26 13.28 9.94 -3.05
CA VAL A 26 12.04 9.75 -3.83
C VAL A 26 12.28 10.10 -5.30
N LYS A 27 12.94 11.23 -5.59
CA LYS A 27 13.26 11.64 -6.96
C LYS A 27 14.17 10.64 -7.68
N ASP A 28 15.19 10.15 -6.99
CA ASP A 28 16.14 9.18 -7.56
C ASP A 28 15.46 7.83 -7.83
N ARG A 29 14.57 7.37 -6.93
CA ARG A 29 13.73 6.17 -7.15
C ARG A 29 12.80 6.34 -8.33
N LEU A 30 12.16 7.50 -8.47
CA LEU A 30 11.28 7.81 -9.60
C LEU A 30 12.06 7.83 -10.92
N ALA A 31 13.21 8.50 -10.96
CA ALA A 31 14.06 8.54 -12.13
C ALA A 31 14.55 7.14 -12.55
N ALA A 32 14.95 6.31 -11.58
CA ALA A 32 15.34 4.93 -11.83
C ALA A 32 14.17 4.09 -12.40
N GLN A 33 12.95 4.25 -11.86
CA GLN A 33 11.78 3.54 -12.39
C GLN A 33 11.42 3.96 -13.81
N VAL A 34 11.42 5.28 -14.09
CA VAL A 34 11.17 5.80 -15.44
C VAL A 34 12.22 5.28 -16.42
N ALA A 35 13.50 5.27 -16.04
CA ALA A 35 14.58 4.75 -16.87
C ALA A 35 14.46 3.24 -17.13
N ILE A 36 13.99 2.47 -16.15
CA ILE A 36 13.74 1.03 -16.31
C ILE A 36 12.57 0.81 -17.29
N SER A 37 11.44 1.48 -17.10
CA SER A 37 10.25 1.34 -17.97
C SER A 37 10.53 1.71 -19.44
N LEU A 38 11.32 2.76 -19.68
CA LEU A 38 11.74 3.15 -21.03
C LEU A 38 12.64 2.10 -21.69
N LYS A 39 13.48 1.40 -20.91
CA LYS A 39 14.39 0.36 -21.43
C LYS A 39 13.70 -0.97 -21.68
N THR A 40 12.67 -1.32 -20.90
CA THR A 40 11.97 -2.62 -21.05
C THR A 40 10.81 -2.59 -22.04
N GLY A 41 10.46 -1.43 -22.61
CA GLY A 41 9.25 -1.29 -23.43
C GLY A 41 7.96 -1.50 -22.63
N ASP A 42 8.08 -1.53 -21.29
CA ASP A 42 7.00 -1.71 -20.33
C ASP A 42 6.37 -0.34 -20.07
N THR A 43 5.80 0.24 -21.14
CA THR A 43 5.15 1.54 -21.08
C THR A 43 3.82 1.35 -20.36
N GLU A 44 3.82 1.62 -19.05
CA GLU A 44 2.59 1.75 -18.28
C GLU A 44 1.70 2.81 -18.93
N SER A 45 0.42 2.49 -19.14
CA SER A 45 -0.55 3.47 -19.60
C SER A 45 -0.65 4.60 -18.59
N MET A 46 -0.31 5.82 -19.00
CA MET A 46 -0.44 7.02 -18.17
C MET A 46 -1.88 7.26 -17.71
N ASN A 47 -2.86 6.68 -18.42
CA ASN A 47 -4.28 6.80 -18.11
C ASN A 47 -4.77 5.73 -17.12
N ASN A 48 -3.92 4.78 -16.72
CA ASN A 48 -4.29 3.78 -15.73
C ASN A 48 -4.10 4.35 -14.31
N PRO A 49 -5.18 4.63 -13.55
CA PRO A 49 -5.08 5.21 -12.21
C PRO A 49 -4.44 4.26 -11.18
N VAL A 50 -4.23 3.00 -11.55
CA VAL A 50 -3.68 1.94 -10.72
C VAL A 50 -2.49 1.24 -11.40
N SER A 51 -1.72 1.98 -12.21
CA SER A 51 -0.44 1.50 -12.72
C SER A 51 0.53 1.20 -11.58
N LYS A 52 1.56 0.38 -11.80
CA LYS A 52 2.53 0.05 -10.75
C LYS A 52 3.24 1.31 -10.23
N THR A 53 3.64 2.24 -11.10
CA THR A 53 4.20 3.54 -10.69
C THR A 53 3.22 4.28 -9.78
N ARG A 54 1.95 4.35 -10.18
CA ARG A 54 0.92 5.06 -9.41
C ARG A 54 0.63 4.41 -8.06
N LEU A 55 0.66 3.08 -7.97
CA LEU A 55 0.51 2.35 -6.72
C LEU A 55 1.68 2.58 -5.77
N ILE A 56 2.91 2.69 -6.30
CA ILE A 56 4.09 3.05 -5.51
C ILE A 56 3.96 4.46 -4.94
N GLU A 57 3.51 5.43 -5.74
CA GLU A 57 3.23 6.79 -5.26
C GLU A 57 2.15 6.81 -4.17
N MET A 58 1.07 6.05 -4.34
CA MET A 58 0.00 5.94 -3.34
C MET A 58 0.52 5.34 -2.03
N TYR A 59 1.40 4.35 -2.10
CA TYR A 59 2.06 3.78 -0.93
C TYR A 59 3.01 4.78 -0.25
N ASP A 60 3.78 5.53 -1.01
CA ASP A 60 4.63 6.59 -0.47
C ASP A 60 3.78 7.70 0.18
N ASN A 61 2.63 8.07 -0.38
CA ASN A 61 1.68 9.01 0.23
C ASN A 61 1.06 8.47 1.53
N LEU A 62 0.71 7.18 1.59
CA LEU A 62 0.26 6.52 2.81
C LEU A 62 1.31 6.67 3.93
N LYS A 63 2.58 6.36 3.63
CA LYS A 63 3.70 6.44 4.58
C LYS A 63 4.04 7.87 5.00
N LEU A 64 4.07 8.80 4.05
CA LEU A 64 4.61 10.15 4.29
C LEU A 64 3.54 11.13 4.79
N LEU A 65 2.27 10.91 4.45
CA LEU A 65 1.19 11.86 4.73
C LEU A 65 0.14 11.33 5.71
N GLN A 66 -0.27 10.06 5.59
CA GLN A 66 -1.34 9.49 6.42
C GLN A 66 -0.82 8.89 7.72
N TRP A 67 0.31 8.17 7.64
CA TRP A 67 0.90 7.52 8.81
C TRP A 67 1.28 8.50 9.93
N PRO A 68 1.96 9.64 9.68
CA PRO A 68 2.34 10.56 10.76
C PRO A 68 1.13 11.08 11.56
N LYS A 69 0.03 11.40 10.88
CA LYS A 69 -1.22 11.86 11.52
C LYS A 69 -1.83 10.82 12.44
N THR A 70 -1.74 9.54 12.06
CA THR A 70 -2.30 8.44 12.85
C THR A 70 -1.36 8.02 13.97
N LYS A 71 -0.06 7.99 13.71
CA LYS A 71 1.00 7.73 14.68
C LYS A 71 0.88 8.60 15.93
N ASP A 72 0.69 9.90 15.77
CA ASP A 72 0.59 10.81 16.92
C ASP A 72 -0.66 10.51 17.78
N ARG A 73 -1.77 10.11 17.16
CA ARG A 73 -2.99 9.66 17.87
C ARG A 73 -2.78 8.32 18.58
N LEU A 74 -2.04 7.39 17.99
CA LEU A 74 -1.75 6.10 18.62
C LEU A 74 -0.84 6.26 19.83
N LYS A 75 0.16 7.15 19.74
CA LYS A 75 1.04 7.50 20.86
C LYS A 75 0.26 8.08 22.04
N SER A 76 -0.69 9.00 21.80
CA SER A 76 -1.47 9.60 22.89
C SER A 76 -2.38 8.61 23.61
N ARG A 77 -2.70 7.46 22.97
CA ARG A 77 -3.49 6.37 23.54
C ARG A 77 -2.66 5.20 24.07
N ASN A 78 -1.34 5.37 24.22
CA ASN A 78 -0.42 4.35 24.72
C ASN A 78 -0.40 3.04 23.90
N ILE A 79 -0.70 3.11 22.61
CA ILE A 79 -0.53 1.96 21.71
C ILE A 79 0.95 1.79 21.38
N SER A 80 1.44 0.56 21.43
CA SER A 80 2.83 0.28 21.08
C SER A 80 3.04 0.33 19.56
N SER A 81 4.25 0.69 19.13
CA SER A 81 4.63 0.64 17.71
C SER A 81 4.53 -0.77 17.14
N THR A 82 4.72 -1.80 17.97
CA THR A 82 4.60 -3.21 17.59
C THR A 82 3.16 -3.57 17.26
N ASP A 83 2.19 -3.22 18.13
CA ASP A 83 0.78 -3.51 17.89
C ASP A 83 0.27 -2.82 16.61
N ALA A 84 0.69 -1.56 16.40
CA ALA A 84 0.37 -0.82 15.20
C ALA A 84 0.95 -1.49 13.95
N LYS A 85 2.21 -1.94 14.02
CA LYS A 85 2.87 -2.67 12.93
C LYS A 85 2.14 -3.97 12.62
N ASP A 86 1.84 -4.78 13.62
CA ASP A 86 1.20 -6.08 13.44
C ASP A 86 -0.19 -5.93 12.82
N LEU A 87 -0.97 -4.95 13.28
CA LEU A 87 -2.28 -4.65 12.68
C LEU A 87 -2.16 -4.25 11.21
N ILE A 88 -1.23 -3.36 10.86
CA ILE A 88 -1.04 -2.92 9.47
C ILE A 88 -0.55 -4.08 8.61
N GLN A 89 0.43 -4.84 9.07
CA GLN A 89 0.94 -6.01 8.36
C GLN A 89 -0.16 -7.04 8.11
N LYS A 90 -0.97 -7.35 9.13
CA LYS A 90 -2.14 -8.22 8.99
C LYS A 90 -3.14 -7.67 7.98
N THR A 91 -3.48 -6.38 8.06
CA THR A 91 -4.42 -5.73 7.13
C THR A 91 -3.96 -5.85 5.67
N PHE A 92 -2.67 -5.62 5.40
CA PHE A 92 -2.11 -5.83 4.06
C PHE A 92 -2.17 -7.30 3.64
N GLY A 93 -1.85 -8.22 4.54
CA GLY A 93 -1.88 -9.67 4.29
C GLY A 93 -3.29 -10.16 3.95
N ASP A 94 -4.27 -9.86 4.79
CA ASP A 94 -5.67 -10.29 4.62
C ASP A 94 -6.25 -9.79 3.28
N ALA A 95 -6.01 -8.53 2.93
CA ALA A 95 -6.41 -7.94 1.65
C ALA A 95 -5.75 -8.61 0.44
N SER A 96 -4.46 -8.95 0.56
CA SER A 96 -3.71 -9.62 -0.50
C SER A 96 -4.23 -11.03 -0.73
N GLU A 97 -4.48 -11.79 0.33
CA GLU A 97 -5.04 -13.14 0.25
C GLU A 97 -6.47 -13.14 -0.31
N GLU A 98 -7.29 -12.16 0.08
CA GLU A 98 -8.62 -11.96 -0.51
C GLU A 98 -8.53 -11.78 -2.04
N MET A 99 -7.66 -10.88 -2.51
CA MET A 99 -7.50 -10.65 -3.95
C MET A 99 -6.85 -11.83 -4.68
N LYS A 100 -5.95 -12.57 -4.02
CA LYS A 100 -5.40 -13.82 -4.56
C LYS A 100 -6.52 -14.84 -4.80
N ARG A 101 -7.44 -14.99 -3.83
CA ARG A 101 -8.60 -15.88 -3.96
C ARG A 101 -9.52 -15.45 -5.11
N ARG A 102 -9.82 -14.15 -5.22
CA ARG A 102 -10.65 -13.63 -6.33
C ARG A 102 -9.99 -13.82 -7.70
N LYS A 103 -8.68 -13.60 -7.81
CA LYS A 103 -7.91 -13.90 -9.04
C LYS A 103 -8.02 -15.37 -9.41
N LYS A 104 -7.92 -16.27 -8.43
CA LYS A 104 -8.10 -17.72 -8.65
C LYS A 104 -9.52 -18.07 -9.10
N GLN A 105 -10.55 -17.46 -8.53
CA GLN A 105 -11.94 -17.65 -8.98
C GLN A 105 -12.16 -17.20 -10.42
N ILE A 106 -11.55 -16.07 -10.83
CA ILE A 106 -11.56 -15.60 -12.22
C ILE A 106 -10.88 -16.64 -13.12
N GLU A 107 -9.71 -17.15 -12.72
CA GLU A 107 -8.99 -18.20 -13.44
C GLU A 107 -9.86 -19.44 -13.68
N GLU A 108 -10.47 -19.97 -12.62
CA GLU A 108 -11.33 -21.17 -12.65
C GLU A 108 -12.57 -20.96 -13.54
N MET A 109 -13.22 -19.80 -13.47
CA MET A 109 -14.37 -19.46 -14.31
C MET A 109 -14.01 -19.54 -15.81
N PHE A 110 -12.88 -18.99 -16.20
CA PHE A 110 -12.44 -19.02 -17.60
C PHE A 110 -11.97 -20.41 -18.06
N GLN A 111 -11.52 -21.29 -17.16
CA GLN A 111 -11.19 -22.68 -17.50
C GLN A 111 -12.45 -23.53 -17.75
N GLN A 112 -13.54 -23.26 -17.03
CA GLN A 112 -14.80 -24.00 -17.18
C GLN A 112 -15.64 -23.50 -18.37
N SER A 113 -15.53 -22.21 -18.72
CA SER A 113 -16.35 -21.58 -19.76
C SER A 113 -15.66 -21.43 -21.12
N SER A 114 -14.44 -21.95 -21.32
CA SER A 114 -13.65 -21.74 -22.55
C SER A 114 -14.10 -22.55 -23.78
N SER A 115 -15.27 -23.21 -23.75
CA SER A 115 -15.74 -24.00 -24.88
C SER A 115 -15.98 -23.09 -26.10
N GLY A 116 -15.15 -23.26 -27.15
CA GLY A 116 -15.25 -22.49 -28.39
C GLY A 116 -14.37 -21.24 -28.50
N MET A 117 -13.55 -20.91 -27.49
CA MET A 117 -12.66 -19.74 -27.52
C MET A 117 -11.19 -20.14 -27.73
N THR A 118 -10.42 -19.30 -28.44
CA THR A 118 -8.98 -19.51 -28.57
C THR A 118 -8.27 -19.20 -27.24
N PRO A 119 -7.16 -19.89 -26.91
CA PRO A 119 -6.40 -19.63 -25.68
C PRO A 119 -5.97 -18.17 -25.50
N GLN A 120 -5.67 -17.49 -26.61
CA GLN A 120 -5.28 -16.09 -26.62
C GLN A 120 -6.42 -15.16 -26.18
N LYS A 121 -7.64 -15.35 -26.71
CA LYS A 121 -8.81 -14.57 -26.30
C LYS A 121 -9.16 -14.80 -24.83
N VAL A 122 -9.05 -16.04 -24.35
CA VAL A 122 -9.28 -16.37 -22.93
C VAL A 122 -8.29 -15.61 -22.04
N LYS A 123 -7.01 -15.53 -22.43
CA LYS A 123 -5.99 -14.77 -21.70
C LYS A 123 -6.30 -13.27 -21.66
N GLU A 124 -6.70 -12.68 -22.79
CA GLU A 124 -7.07 -11.26 -22.88
C GLU A 124 -8.27 -10.91 -22.01
N TYR A 125 -9.36 -11.70 -22.09
CA TYR A 125 -10.54 -11.47 -21.26
C TYR A 125 -10.26 -11.64 -19.78
N ARG A 126 -9.44 -12.63 -19.40
CA ARG A 126 -9.00 -12.80 -18.02
C ARG A 126 -8.26 -11.57 -17.49
N GLN A 127 -7.31 -11.06 -18.27
CA GLN A 127 -6.58 -9.83 -17.91
C GLN A 127 -7.52 -8.64 -17.78
N LEU A 128 -8.47 -8.49 -18.70
CA LEU A 128 -9.48 -7.44 -18.67
C LEU A 128 -10.40 -7.55 -17.44
N THR A 129 -10.83 -8.76 -17.05
CA THR A 129 -11.65 -8.98 -15.86
C THR A 129 -10.90 -8.57 -14.59
N VAL A 130 -9.62 -8.94 -14.47
CA VAL A 130 -8.77 -8.52 -13.34
C VAL A 130 -8.61 -6.99 -13.32
N GLN A 131 -8.37 -6.37 -14.48
CA GLN A 131 -8.25 -4.92 -14.59
C GLN A 131 -9.56 -4.21 -14.22
N ASN A 132 -10.71 -4.71 -14.68
CA ASN A 132 -12.02 -4.15 -14.34
C ASN A 132 -12.30 -4.27 -12.84
N LEU A 133 -11.94 -5.38 -12.21
CA LEU A 133 -12.03 -5.54 -10.75
C LEU A 133 -11.15 -4.51 -10.03
N GLN A 134 -9.91 -4.32 -10.50
CA GLN A 134 -8.99 -3.32 -9.93
C GLN A 134 -9.54 -1.89 -10.05
N THR A 135 -10.10 -1.53 -11.21
CA THR A 135 -10.73 -0.23 -11.45
C THR A 135 -11.98 -0.04 -10.58
N ALA A 136 -12.83 -1.06 -10.45
CA ALA A 136 -14.01 -1.00 -9.59
C ALA A 136 -13.63 -0.76 -8.12
N LEU A 137 -12.58 -1.43 -7.63
CA LEU A 137 -12.04 -1.22 -6.29
C LEU A 137 -11.44 0.18 -6.12
N PHE A 138 -10.76 0.70 -7.14
CA PHE A 138 -10.19 2.05 -7.12
C PHE A 138 -11.27 3.12 -6.87
N HIS A 139 -12.44 2.97 -7.49
CA HIS A 139 -13.57 3.89 -7.34
C HIS A 139 -14.50 3.56 -6.15
N SER A 140 -14.24 2.46 -5.43
CA SER A 140 -15.06 2.06 -4.28
C SER A 140 -14.76 2.89 -3.04
N SER A 141 -15.77 3.02 -2.17
CA SER A 141 -15.60 3.58 -0.83
C SER A 141 -14.66 2.72 0.01
N LYS A 142 -13.56 3.30 0.50
CA LYS A 142 -12.54 2.60 1.31
C LYS A 142 -13.10 2.07 2.63
N GLU A 143 -14.11 2.74 3.17
CA GLU A 143 -14.77 2.32 4.41
C GLU A 143 -15.67 1.10 4.19
N ASP A 144 -16.35 1.02 3.04
CA ASP A 144 -17.24 -0.10 2.75
C ASP A 144 -16.46 -1.37 2.41
N LEU A 145 -15.27 -1.23 1.80
CA LEU A 145 -14.34 -2.34 1.58
C LEU A 145 -13.89 -2.98 2.90
N LEU A 146 -13.69 -2.18 3.94
CA LEU A 146 -13.33 -2.70 5.26
C LEU A 146 -14.48 -3.36 5.99
N LYS A 147 -15.71 -2.85 5.90
CA LYS A 147 -16.84 -3.40 6.66
C LYS A 147 -17.05 -4.89 6.36
N THR A 148 -16.75 -5.31 5.13
CA THR A 148 -16.83 -6.73 4.72
C THR A 148 -15.73 -7.62 5.31
N SER A 149 -14.56 -7.06 5.67
CA SER A 149 -13.36 -7.80 6.10
C SER A 149 -13.06 -7.65 7.61
N PHE A 150 -13.50 -6.55 8.24
CA PHE A 150 -13.37 -6.30 9.67
C PHE A 150 -14.46 -6.97 10.52
N ALA A 151 -15.63 -7.28 9.95
CA ALA A 151 -16.75 -7.89 10.70
C ALA A 151 -16.41 -9.27 11.31
N GLU A 152 -15.42 -9.98 10.77
CA GLU A 152 -15.00 -11.30 11.27
C GLU A 152 -13.82 -11.25 12.25
N HIS A 153 -13.17 -10.10 12.40
CA HIS A 153 -11.93 -9.98 13.16
C HIS A 153 -12.14 -9.14 14.43
N GLY A 154 -12.88 -9.71 15.38
CA GLY A 154 -12.96 -9.25 16.77
C GLY A 154 -11.59 -9.31 17.46
N GLY A 155 -10.71 -8.38 17.13
CA GLY A 155 -9.44 -8.17 17.82
C GLY A 155 -9.65 -7.52 19.20
N PRO A 156 -8.62 -7.50 20.06
CA PRO A 156 -8.71 -7.01 21.44
C PRO A 156 -8.84 -5.47 21.55
N TYR A 157 -9.15 -4.79 20.44
CA TYR A 157 -9.16 -3.34 20.38
C TYR A 157 -10.54 -2.80 20.75
N SER A 158 -10.56 -1.82 21.67
CA SER A 158 -11.80 -1.15 22.04
C SER A 158 -12.43 -0.42 20.84
N GLU A 159 -13.74 -0.27 20.85
CA GLU A 159 -14.51 0.39 19.78
C GLU A 159 -13.96 1.80 19.46
N ASN A 160 -13.58 2.56 20.49
CA ASN A 160 -12.95 3.88 20.35
C ASN A 160 -11.56 3.86 19.70
N LEU A 161 -10.81 2.77 19.82
CA LEU A 161 -9.51 2.61 19.18
C LEU A 161 -9.65 2.17 17.72
N MET A 162 -10.66 1.34 17.44
CA MET A 162 -11.03 0.97 16.07
C MET A 162 -11.45 2.20 15.26
N VAL A 163 -12.16 3.17 15.85
CA VAL A 163 -12.53 4.43 15.18
C VAL A 163 -11.29 5.21 14.71
N ASP A 164 -10.25 5.33 15.55
CA ASP A 164 -9.04 6.10 15.22
C ASP A 164 -8.15 5.41 14.18
N LEU A 165 -8.18 4.08 14.16
CA LEU A 165 -7.42 3.23 13.26
C LEU A 165 -8.12 3.02 11.91
N ARG A 166 -9.46 3.11 11.88
CA ARG A 166 -10.28 2.84 10.69
C ARG A 166 -9.81 3.59 9.44
N PRO A 167 -9.49 4.90 9.47
CA PRO A 167 -9.02 5.58 8.26
C PRO A 167 -7.72 4.97 7.72
N LEU A 168 -6.78 4.63 8.60
CA LEU A 168 -5.50 4.04 8.22
C LEU A 168 -5.68 2.62 7.72
N THR A 169 -6.42 1.77 8.44
CA THR A 169 -6.65 0.39 8.04
C THR A 169 -7.45 0.33 6.73
N SER A 170 -8.38 1.27 6.50
CA SER A 170 -9.15 1.37 5.25
C SER A 170 -8.23 1.66 4.08
N GLU A 171 -7.32 2.62 4.26
CA GLU A 171 -6.35 2.99 3.25
C GLU A 171 -5.38 1.82 2.95
N CYS A 172 -4.86 1.17 4.00
CA CYS A 172 -3.97 0.02 3.89
C CYS A 172 -4.63 -1.15 3.14
N TYR A 173 -5.85 -1.50 3.51
CA TYR A 173 -6.60 -2.60 2.89
C TYR A 173 -6.90 -2.30 1.43
N TRP A 174 -7.46 -1.13 1.14
CA TRP A 174 -7.77 -0.68 -0.22
C TRP A 174 -6.52 -0.72 -1.11
N LEU A 175 -5.42 -0.13 -0.65
CA LEU A 175 -4.17 -0.10 -1.40
C LEU A 175 -3.60 -1.49 -1.61
N SER A 176 -3.64 -2.36 -0.58
CA SER A 176 -3.18 -3.74 -0.69
C SER A 176 -3.99 -4.53 -1.73
N CYS A 177 -5.32 -4.35 -1.77
CA CYS A 177 -6.15 -4.97 -2.80
C CYS A 177 -5.70 -4.56 -4.21
N LEU A 178 -5.47 -3.25 -4.43
CA LEU A 178 -5.01 -2.75 -5.73
C LEU A 178 -3.62 -3.28 -6.10
N MET A 179 -2.70 -3.32 -5.14
CA MET A 179 -1.35 -3.86 -5.32
C MET A 179 -1.37 -5.35 -5.64
N ALA A 180 -2.17 -6.15 -4.94
CA ALA A 180 -2.33 -7.58 -5.17
C ALA A 180 -2.96 -7.87 -6.55
N LEU A 181 -3.81 -6.98 -7.06
CA LEU A 181 -4.41 -7.10 -8.38
C LEU A 181 -3.49 -6.70 -9.53
N ASN A 182 -2.39 -5.98 -9.28
CA ASN A 182 -1.41 -5.61 -10.29
C ASN A 182 -0.80 -6.85 -11.00
N ASN A 183 -0.18 -6.62 -12.16
CA ASN A 183 0.56 -7.65 -12.90
C ASN A 183 1.99 -7.16 -13.21
N PRO A 184 3.03 -7.72 -12.57
CA PRO A 184 2.97 -8.72 -11.51
C PRO A 184 2.35 -8.16 -10.22
N PRO A 185 1.76 -8.99 -9.34
CA PRO A 185 1.25 -8.55 -8.04
C PRO A 185 2.35 -7.87 -7.22
N LEU A 186 1.98 -6.87 -6.43
CA LEU A 186 2.91 -6.10 -5.60
C LEU A 186 2.58 -6.29 -4.12
N GLN A 187 3.59 -6.15 -3.26
CA GLN A 187 3.42 -6.10 -1.81
C GLN A 187 4.53 -5.28 -1.15
N PRO A 188 4.29 -4.68 0.03
CA PRO A 188 5.36 -4.09 0.82
C PRO A 188 6.43 -5.12 1.20
N ASP A 189 7.70 -4.72 1.20
CA ASP A 189 8.79 -5.63 1.54
C ASP A 189 9.02 -5.72 3.06
N TRP A 190 8.09 -6.39 3.74
CA TRP A 190 8.16 -6.59 5.18
C TRP A 190 9.40 -7.35 5.65
N LYS A 191 9.98 -8.21 4.81
CA LYS A 191 11.13 -9.06 5.15
C LYS A 191 12.44 -8.27 5.18
N ASN A 192 12.63 -7.34 4.23
CA ASN A 192 13.83 -6.52 4.14
C ASN A 192 13.65 -5.14 4.78
N HIS A 193 12.60 -4.96 5.60
CA HIS A 193 12.38 -3.72 6.33
C HIS A 193 13.47 -3.52 7.38
N VAL A 194 14.32 -2.51 7.17
CA VAL A 194 15.31 -2.08 8.16
C VAL A 194 14.64 -1.02 9.05
N PRO A 195 14.37 -1.32 10.33
CA PRO A 195 13.82 -0.33 11.24
C PRO A 195 14.76 0.87 11.34
N GLY A 196 14.21 2.08 11.17
CA GLY A 196 14.96 3.31 11.40
C GLY A 196 15.30 3.50 12.89
N ILE A 197 15.96 4.63 13.20
CA ILE A 197 16.23 5.05 14.60
C ILE A 197 14.91 5.23 15.37
N ASP A 198 13.83 5.59 14.68
CA ASP A 198 12.48 5.69 15.24
C ASP A 198 11.78 4.33 15.18
N SER A 199 11.40 3.77 16.33
CA SER A 199 10.63 2.53 16.42
C SER A 199 9.26 2.60 15.73
N TRP A 200 8.80 3.82 15.41
CA TRP A 200 7.57 4.07 14.65
C TRP A 200 7.80 4.15 13.13
N ASP A 201 9.00 3.91 12.64
CA ASP A 201 9.28 3.65 11.23
C ASP A 201 8.91 2.20 10.89
N ILE A 202 7.61 1.93 10.84
CA ILE A 202 7.04 0.57 10.74
C ILE A 202 6.72 0.12 9.32
N PHE A 203 6.66 1.07 8.37
CA PHE A 203 6.37 0.77 6.97
C PHE A 203 7.65 0.48 6.19
N PRO A 204 7.69 -0.61 5.40
CA PRO A 204 8.75 -0.87 4.45
C PRO A 204 9.03 0.31 3.54
N ARG A 205 10.32 0.53 3.27
CA ARG A 205 10.74 1.54 2.29
C ARG A 205 10.31 1.12 0.89
N ASP A 206 10.46 -0.16 0.58
CA ASP A 206 10.30 -0.69 -0.75
C ASP A 206 9.07 -1.58 -0.90
N ILE A 207 8.58 -1.60 -2.14
CA ILE A 207 7.57 -2.53 -2.63
C ILE A 207 8.29 -3.52 -3.52
N LYS A 208 7.94 -4.80 -3.40
CA LYS A 208 8.46 -5.87 -4.24
C LYS A 208 7.33 -6.59 -4.99
N PRO A 209 7.64 -7.27 -6.09
CA PRO A 209 6.74 -8.26 -6.65
C PRO A 209 6.39 -9.31 -5.59
N SER A 210 5.12 -9.70 -5.53
CA SER A 210 4.70 -10.85 -4.75
C SER A 210 5.00 -12.13 -5.53
N VAL A 211 5.71 -13.05 -4.90
CA VAL A 211 5.93 -14.39 -5.44
C VAL A 211 4.62 -15.15 -5.22
N LEU A 212 3.99 -15.59 -6.31
CA LEU A 212 2.72 -16.32 -6.28
C LEU A 212 2.84 -17.68 -5.60
#